data_AF-A0A5C5U8J6-F1
#
_entry.id   AF-A0A5C5U8J6-F1
#
_cell.length_a   1.000
_cell.length_b   1.000
_cell.length_c   1.000
_cell.angle_alpha   90.00
_cell.angle_beta   90.00
_cell.angle_gamma   90.00
#
_symmetry.space_group_name_H-M   'P 1'
#
loop_
_entity.id
_entity.type
_entity.pdbx_description
1 polymer ?
#
loop_
_entity_poly.entity_id
_entity_poly.type
_entity_poly.pdbx_seq_one_letter_code
_entity_poly.pdbx_strand_id
1 'polypeptide(L)'
;MTTKALPRATAPIKGRGAASYLPGRYEVTTAHADDDGWDSLQPGDDTDPAPHPDTRVHEEHARSIVSRNDSPDIGFSQSVNPYRGCEHGCVYCFARPSHAYLNLSPGLDFETCLFAKTNAAQRLRDELSRKGYRCAPIALGINTDAYQPIERRYRITRALIEVMAECRHPFSLITKNALVTRDLDLLAPLAAQRLASVYFSVTTLDNRLSARMEPRASAPHARLRAMRALADAGVPVGVMLAPVIPAINDHEIEAILEAAHAAGARAAGHALLRLPHELKDLWREWLQLHHPERAAHVMSLVRQMRGGRDYDSRFGTRMRGEGPFAELIAARFAKARRRLGLGRLPPLDTTRFRAPVAPGGQGELF
;
A
#
# COMPACT_ATOMS: atom_id res chain seq x y z
N MET A 1 11.16 -34.75 -2.10
CA MET A 1 10.20 -34.38 -3.17
C MET A 1 10.79 -33.20 -3.91
N THR A 2 11.31 -33.46 -5.10
CA THR A 2 11.83 -32.45 -6.03
C THR A 2 10.69 -31.50 -6.40
N THR A 3 10.68 -30.30 -5.85
CA THR A 3 9.83 -29.20 -6.28
C THR A 3 10.17 -28.91 -7.74
N LYS A 4 9.32 -29.38 -8.66
CA LYS A 4 9.34 -28.97 -10.06
C LYS A 4 9.21 -27.45 -10.03
N ALA A 5 10.23 -26.73 -10.50
CA ALA A 5 10.21 -25.28 -10.50
C ALA A 5 8.98 -24.83 -11.30
N LEU A 6 8.16 -23.94 -10.73
CA LEU A 6 7.05 -23.33 -11.46
C LEU A 6 7.61 -22.72 -12.75
N PRO A 7 6.93 -22.91 -13.90
CA PRO A 7 7.33 -22.24 -15.13
C PRO A 7 7.37 -20.73 -14.86
N ARG A 8 8.53 -20.12 -15.07
CA ARG A 8 8.71 -18.68 -14.89
C ARG A 8 7.89 -17.96 -15.93
N ALA A 9 7.20 -16.88 -15.54
CA ALA A 9 6.55 -16.03 -16.52
C ALA A 9 7.58 -15.55 -17.56
N THR A 10 7.22 -15.66 -18.84
CA THR A 10 8.07 -15.28 -19.97
C THR A 10 7.83 -13.85 -20.43
N ALA A 11 6.68 -13.27 -20.07
CA ALA A 11 6.29 -11.89 -20.40
C ALA A 11 5.49 -11.24 -19.27
N PRO A 12 5.55 -9.90 -19.12
CA PRO A 12 4.71 -9.18 -18.18
C PRO A 12 3.24 -9.13 -18.66
N ILE A 13 2.30 -9.16 -17.72
CA ILE A 13 0.88 -8.97 -18.01
C ILE A 13 0.55 -7.48 -17.91
N LYS A 14 -0.01 -6.90 -18.98
CA LYS A 14 -0.39 -5.47 -19.00
C LYS A 14 -1.35 -5.16 -17.85
N GLY A 15 -1.12 -4.06 -17.13
CA GLY A 15 -2.00 -3.65 -16.02
C GLY A 15 -1.83 -4.46 -14.73
N ARG A 16 -0.88 -5.39 -14.68
CA ARG A 16 -0.62 -6.32 -13.57
C ARG A 16 0.82 -6.20 -13.09
N GLY A 17 1.03 -6.34 -11.79
CA GLY A 17 2.37 -6.26 -11.20
C GLY A 17 3.02 -7.62 -11.03
N ALA A 18 2.22 -8.66 -10.81
CA ALA A 18 2.66 -10.04 -10.91
C ALA A 18 2.47 -10.54 -12.34
N ALA A 19 3.41 -11.35 -12.83
CA ALA A 19 3.32 -11.97 -14.15
C ALA A 19 2.94 -13.45 -14.06
N SER A 20 2.99 -14.05 -12.87
CA SER A 20 2.66 -15.46 -12.64
C SER A 20 1.70 -15.68 -11.47
N TYR A 21 1.04 -16.84 -11.53
CA TYR A 21 0.39 -17.45 -10.37
C TYR A 21 1.49 -18.08 -9.49
N LEU A 22 1.67 -17.53 -8.29
CA LEU A 22 2.58 -18.08 -7.30
C LEU A 22 1.75 -18.80 -6.22
N PRO A 23 1.93 -20.11 -5.99
CA PRO A 23 1.18 -20.82 -4.96
C PRO A 23 1.49 -20.25 -3.58
N GLY A 24 0.47 -20.18 -2.73
CA GLY A 24 0.64 -19.77 -1.33
C GLY A 24 1.36 -20.83 -0.51
N ARG A 25 2.09 -20.43 0.53
CA ARG A 25 2.79 -21.34 1.46
C ARG A 25 1.94 -22.42 2.16
N TYR A 26 0.61 -22.32 2.12
CA TYR A 26 -0.31 -23.28 2.73
C TYR A 26 -0.97 -24.20 1.70
N GLU A 27 -0.66 -24.05 0.42
CA GLU A 27 -1.18 -24.90 -0.65
C GLU A 27 -0.62 -26.32 -0.53
N VAL A 28 -1.51 -27.30 -0.52
CA VAL A 28 -1.16 -28.73 -0.51
C VAL A 28 -1.11 -29.29 -1.94
N THR A 29 -1.89 -28.69 -2.85
CA THR A 29 -1.93 -29.05 -4.27
C THR A 29 -1.62 -27.83 -5.10
N THR A 30 -0.72 -27.97 -6.07
CA THR A 30 -0.36 -26.91 -7.01
C THR A 30 -0.68 -27.35 -8.43
N ALA A 31 -1.39 -26.50 -9.16
CA ALA A 31 -1.71 -26.72 -10.56
C ALA A 31 -0.70 -25.96 -11.43
N HIS A 32 -0.30 -26.58 -12.53
CA HIS A 32 0.55 -25.96 -13.55
C HIS A 32 -0.20 -26.05 -14.87
N ALA A 33 -0.32 -24.91 -15.55
CA ALA A 33 -0.71 -24.92 -16.94
C ALA A 33 0.48 -25.46 -17.74
N ASP A 34 0.28 -26.59 -18.41
CA ASP A 34 1.19 -27.12 -19.40
C ASP A 34 0.56 -26.85 -20.76
N ASP A 35 1.33 -26.23 -21.67
CA ASP A 35 0.92 -26.07 -23.06
C ASP A 35 0.95 -27.45 -23.72
N ASP A 36 -0.24 -27.94 -24.08
CA ASP A 36 -0.43 -29.21 -24.76
C ASP A 36 -0.26 -29.09 -26.28
N GLY A 37 0.13 -27.90 -26.76
CA GLY A 37 0.41 -27.58 -28.15
C GLY A 37 -0.83 -27.23 -28.97
N TRP A 38 -2.05 -27.32 -28.41
CA TRP A 38 -3.27 -27.09 -29.17
C TRP A 38 -3.48 -25.62 -29.52
N ASP A 39 -3.12 -24.69 -28.62
CA ASP A 39 -3.18 -23.24 -28.89
C ASP A 39 -2.09 -22.80 -29.90
N SER A 40 -1.00 -23.56 -30.03
CA SER A 40 0.06 -23.30 -31.02
C SER A 40 -0.31 -23.72 -32.46
N LEU A 41 -1.37 -24.54 -32.61
CA LEU A 41 -1.88 -25.03 -33.90
C LEU A 41 -2.93 -24.11 -34.53
N GLN A 42 -3.49 -23.17 -33.76
CA GLN A 42 -4.20 -22.03 -34.31
C GLN A 42 -3.19 -20.90 -34.47
N PRO A 43 -2.90 -20.41 -35.68
CA PRO A 43 -2.28 -19.10 -35.82
C PRO A 43 -3.24 -18.13 -35.14
N GLY A 44 -2.91 -17.72 -33.92
CA GLY A 44 -3.67 -16.70 -33.22
C GLY A 44 -3.72 -15.50 -34.14
N ASP A 45 -4.94 -15.05 -34.46
CA ASP A 45 -5.14 -13.73 -35.01
C ASP A 45 -4.37 -12.78 -34.06
N ASP A 46 -3.39 -12.02 -34.55
CA ASP A 46 -2.58 -11.06 -33.75
C ASP A 46 -3.46 -10.01 -33.02
N THR A 47 -4.78 -10.07 -33.24
CA THR A 47 -5.84 -9.29 -32.61
C THR A 47 -6.44 -9.92 -31.34
N ASP A 48 -6.17 -11.18 -31.01
CA ASP A 48 -6.72 -11.77 -29.78
C ASP A 48 -5.85 -11.37 -28.57
N PRO A 49 -6.33 -10.47 -27.69
CA PRO A 49 -5.51 -9.98 -26.60
C PRO A 49 -5.18 -11.15 -25.67
N ALA A 50 -3.89 -11.38 -25.43
CA ALA A 50 -3.40 -12.34 -24.45
C ALA A 50 -4.26 -12.29 -23.17
N PRO A 51 -4.64 -13.45 -22.59
CA PRO A 51 -5.65 -13.53 -21.54
C PRO A 51 -5.34 -12.55 -20.42
N HIS A 52 -6.13 -11.49 -20.35
CA HIS A 52 -5.98 -10.45 -19.34
C HIS A 52 -6.83 -10.86 -18.14
N PRO A 53 -6.25 -11.27 -17.01
CA PRO A 53 -7.03 -11.77 -15.89
C PRO A 53 -7.94 -10.67 -15.38
N ASP A 54 -9.24 -10.94 -15.33
CA ASP A 54 -10.24 -9.98 -14.83
C ASP A 54 -10.06 -9.74 -13.33
N THR A 55 -10.31 -8.52 -12.89
CA THR A 55 -10.46 -8.27 -11.45
C THR A 55 -11.87 -8.62 -11.00
N ARG A 56 -11.97 -9.59 -10.09
CA ARG A 56 -13.18 -9.99 -9.38
C ARG A 56 -13.16 -9.40 -7.97
N VAL A 57 -14.27 -8.78 -7.58
CA VAL A 57 -14.45 -8.21 -6.25
C VAL A 57 -15.58 -8.95 -5.55
N HIS A 58 -15.27 -9.54 -4.40
CA HIS A 58 -16.22 -10.23 -3.54
C HIS A 58 -16.67 -9.30 -2.43
N GLU A 59 -17.96 -9.20 -2.19
CA GLU A 59 -18.47 -8.47 -1.02
C GLU A 59 -18.29 -9.31 0.24
N GLU A 60 -17.67 -8.72 1.26
CA GLU A 60 -17.34 -9.37 2.52
C GLU A 60 -18.09 -8.71 3.67
N HIS A 61 -18.81 -9.49 4.45
CA HIS A 61 -19.30 -9.06 5.76
C HIS A 61 -18.25 -9.32 6.83
N ALA A 62 -17.46 -8.30 7.16
CA ALA A 62 -16.38 -8.40 8.13
C ALA A 62 -16.91 -8.57 9.55
N ARG A 63 -16.28 -9.46 10.34
CA ARG A 63 -16.59 -9.62 11.78
C ARG A 63 -16.07 -8.45 12.62
N SER A 64 -14.91 -7.92 12.26
CA SER A 64 -14.27 -6.74 12.85
C SER A 64 -13.58 -5.93 11.75
N ILE A 65 -13.39 -4.63 12.01
CA ILE A 65 -12.76 -3.71 11.05
C ILE A 65 -11.46 -3.08 11.56
N VAL A 66 -11.31 -2.93 12.88
CA VAL A 66 -10.11 -2.39 13.52
C VAL A 66 -9.14 -3.52 13.84
N SER A 67 -7.94 -3.45 13.25
CA SER A 67 -6.81 -4.33 13.57
C SER A 67 -5.83 -3.61 14.49
N ARG A 68 -5.27 -4.33 15.47
CA ARG A 68 -4.34 -3.79 16.47
C ARG A 68 -2.97 -4.43 16.34
N ASN A 69 -1.93 -3.69 16.72
CA ASN A 69 -0.54 -4.15 16.74
C ASN A 69 0.25 -3.46 17.86
N ASP A 70 1.37 -4.07 18.24
CA ASP A 70 2.33 -3.63 19.25
C ASP A 70 3.73 -3.42 18.65
N SER A 71 3.80 -3.22 17.34
CA SER A 71 5.09 -3.18 16.64
C SER A 71 5.84 -1.88 16.94
N PRO A 72 7.12 -1.95 17.36
CA PRO A 72 7.90 -0.75 17.68
C PRO A 72 8.36 0.03 16.43
N ASP A 73 8.17 -0.52 15.23
CA ASP A 73 8.64 0.08 13.98
C ASP A 73 7.65 1.06 13.35
N ILE A 74 6.37 1.01 13.76
CA ILE A 74 5.30 1.80 13.16
C ILE A 74 4.66 2.72 14.18
N GLY A 75 4.33 3.95 13.74
CA GLY A 75 3.83 5.01 14.62
C GLY A 75 2.35 4.92 14.99
N PHE A 76 1.71 3.77 14.83
CA PHE A 76 0.29 3.57 15.10
C PHE A 76 0.03 2.19 15.71
N SER A 77 -0.91 2.11 16.64
CA SER A 77 -1.32 0.86 17.29
C SER A 77 -2.59 0.26 16.70
N GLN A 78 -3.37 1.04 15.93
CA GLN A 78 -4.63 0.61 15.33
C GLN A 78 -4.69 0.99 13.86
N SER A 79 -5.28 0.12 13.04
CA SER A 79 -5.46 0.34 11.61
C SER A 79 -6.80 -0.17 11.12
N VAL A 80 -7.27 0.43 10.03
CA VAL A 80 -8.49 0.02 9.31
C VAL A 80 -8.12 -0.16 7.85
N ASN A 81 -8.52 -1.29 7.28
CA ASN A 81 -8.35 -1.58 5.85
C ASN A 81 -9.74 -1.90 5.26
N PRO A 82 -10.29 -1.03 4.39
CA PRO A 82 -11.61 -1.22 3.79
C PRO A 82 -11.70 -2.45 2.88
N TYR A 83 -10.54 -2.91 2.38
CA TYR A 83 -10.43 -3.98 1.40
C TYR A 83 -9.41 -5.03 1.81
N ARG A 84 -9.52 -6.24 1.28
CA ARG A 84 -8.42 -7.22 1.21
C ARG A 84 -7.99 -7.40 -0.24
N GLY A 85 -6.68 -7.50 -0.45
CA GLY A 85 -6.08 -7.39 -1.79
C GLY A 85 -6.00 -5.94 -2.24
N CYS A 86 -5.20 -5.67 -3.26
CA CYS A 86 -5.06 -4.33 -3.80
C CYS A 86 -4.90 -4.31 -5.31
N GLU A 87 -5.85 -3.68 -5.99
CA GLU A 87 -5.88 -3.51 -7.43
C GLU A 87 -4.72 -2.69 -7.98
N HIS A 88 -4.04 -1.88 -7.14
CA HIS A 88 -2.82 -1.19 -7.56
C HIS A 88 -1.76 -2.15 -8.08
N GLY A 89 -1.77 -3.41 -7.62
CA GLY A 89 -0.88 -4.45 -8.10
C GLY A 89 0.58 -4.15 -7.84
N CYS A 90 0.94 -3.47 -6.75
CA CYS A 90 2.34 -3.13 -6.50
C CYS A 90 3.17 -4.42 -6.34
N VAL A 91 4.11 -4.71 -7.24
CA VAL A 91 4.86 -5.99 -7.24
C VAL A 91 5.66 -6.19 -5.94
N TYR A 92 6.08 -5.10 -5.31
CA TYR A 92 6.84 -5.07 -4.06
C TYR A 92 5.97 -5.03 -2.78
N CYS A 93 4.65 -5.22 -2.90
CA CYS A 93 3.73 -5.02 -1.78
C CYS A 93 3.91 -6.09 -0.69
N PHE A 94 4.32 -5.68 0.51
CA PHE A 94 4.49 -6.57 1.66
C PHE A 94 3.20 -7.27 2.12
N ALA A 95 2.03 -6.79 1.65
CA ALA A 95 0.73 -7.37 1.99
C ALA A 95 0.35 -8.55 1.08
N ARG A 96 1.00 -8.75 -0.07
CA ARG A 96 0.77 -9.88 -0.98
C ARG A 96 0.67 -11.24 -0.28
N PRO A 97 1.58 -11.57 0.65
CA PRO A 97 1.51 -12.83 1.40
C PRO A 97 0.23 -13.04 2.22
N SER A 98 -0.65 -12.04 2.41
CA SER A 98 -1.92 -12.23 3.11
C SER A 98 -2.89 -13.13 2.35
N HIS A 99 -2.80 -13.15 1.02
CA HIS A 99 -3.68 -13.97 0.17
C HIS A 99 -3.43 -15.47 0.33
N ALA A 100 -2.23 -15.87 0.75
CA ALA A 100 -1.95 -17.26 1.09
C ALA A 100 -2.87 -17.80 2.19
N TYR A 101 -3.33 -16.97 3.14
CA TYR A 101 -4.29 -17.37 4.18
C TYR A 101 -5.72 -17.57 3.67
N LEU A 102 -5.98 -17.19 2.41
CA LEU A 102 -7.27 -17.34 1.74
C LEU A 102 -7.23 -18.46 0.69
N ASN A 103 -6.14 -19.25 0.64
CA ASN A 103 -5.85 -20.20 -0.45
C ASN A 103 -5.93 -19.52 -1.83
N LEU A 104 -5.37 -18.32 -1.89
CA LEU A 104 -5.25 -17.50 -3.10
C LEU A 104 -3.78 -17.15 -3.33
N SER A 105 -3.40 -17.01 -4.59
CA SER A 105 -2.03 -16.65 -4.96
C SER A 105 -1.63 -15.28 -4.39
N PRO A 106 -0.49 -15.18 -3.67
CA PRO A 106 0.15 -13.90 -3.36
C PRO A 106 0.61 -13.11 -4.61
N GLY A 107 0.69 -13.77 -5.77
CA GLY A 107 0.95 -13.18 -7.07
C GLY A 107 -0.30 -12.53 -7.65
N LEU A 108 -0.88 -13.14 -8.69
CA LEU A 108 -2.00 -12.58 -9.44
C LEU A 108 -3.26 -12.38 -8.59
N ASP A 109 -3.66 -13.35 -7.76
CA ASP A 109 -4.92 -13.24 -6.99
C ASP A 109 -4.93 -12.08 -5.99
N PHE A 110 -3.77 -11.62 -5.51
CA PHE A 110 -3.70 -10.43 -4.66
C PHE A 110 -4.27 -9.17 -5.33
N GLU A 111 -4.15 -9.07 -6.65
CA GLU A 111 -4.57 -7.91 -7.46
C GLU A 111 -5.76 -8.19 -8.39
N THR A 112 -6.17 -9.46 -8.53
CA THR A 112 -7.34 -9.88 -9.32
C THR A 112 -8.49 -10.40 -8.46
N CYS A 113 -8.25 -10.89 -7.24
CA CYS A 113 -9.29 -11.41 -6.34
C CYS A 113 -9.35 -10.55 -5.07
N LEU A 114 -10.24 -9.55 -5.09
CA LEU A 114 -10.38 -8.56 -4.02
C LEU A 114 -11.60 -8.82 -3.15
N PHE A 115 -11.55 -8.32 -1.91
CA PHE A 115 -12.67 -8.40 -0.97
C PHE A 115 -13.02 -7.00 -0.46
N ALA A 116 -14.26 -6.57 -0.69
CA ALA A 116 -14.79 -5.27 -0.25
C ALA A 116 -15.62 -5.45 1.03
N LYS A 117 -15.19 -4.83 2.14
CA LYS A 117 -15.86 -4.96 3.43
C LYS A 117 -17.06 -4.02 3.52
N THR A 118 -18.19 -4.41 2.91
CA THR A 118 -19.36 -3.54 2.72
C THR A 118 -20.00 -3.08 4.05
N ASN A 119 -19.83 -3.85 5.12
CA ASN A 119 -20.30 -3.48 6.47
C ASN A 119 -19.27 -2.71 7.32
N ALA A 120 -18.15 -2.25 6.75
CA ALA A 120 -17.03 -1.67 7.50
C ALA A 120 -17.43 -0.44 8.33
N ALA A 121 -18.26 0.46 7.80
CA ALA A 121 -18.75 1.64 8.52
C ALA A 121 -19.56 1.25 9.78
N GLN A 122 -20.46 0.26 9.65
CA GLN A 122 -21.21 -0.24 10.80
C GLN A 122 -20.30 -0.91 11.83
N ARG A 123 -19.35 -1.74 11.38
CA ARG A 123 -18.38 -2.37 12.29
C ARG A 123 -17.50 -1.34 13.01
N LEU A 124 -17.17 -0.24 12.34
CA LEU A 124 -16.40 0.84 12.96
C LEU A 124 -17.24 1.55 14.02
N ARG A 125 -18.49 1.90 13.70
CA ARG A 125 -19.42 2.49 14.67
C ARG A 125 -19.55 1.61 15.91
N ASP A 126 -19.81 0.32 15.74
CA ASP A 126 -19.93 -0.64 16.85
C ASP A 126 -18.66 -0.72 17.72
N GLU A 127 -17.46 -0.65 17.11
CA GLU A 127 -16.19 -0.64 17.85
C GLU A 127 -16.04 0.64 18.68
N LEU A 128 -16.36 1.80 18.10
CA LEU A 128 -16.25 3.10 18.75
C LEU A 128 -17.31 3.29 19.86
N SER A 129 -18.45 2.60 19.80
CA SER A 129 -19.50 2.60 20.83
C SER A 129 -19.17 1.76 22.06
N ARG A 130 -18.10 0.96 22.05
CA ARG A 130 -17.83 0.02 23.16
C ARG A 130 -17.58 0.77 24.46
N LYS A 131 -18.21 0.31 25.54
CA LYS A 131 -17.95 0.82 26.89
C LYS A 131 -16.45 0.71 27.19
N GLY A 132 -15.84 1.83 27.54
CA GLY A 132 -14.41 1.89 27.84
C GLY A 132 -13.48 1.98 26.63
N TYR A 133 -14.00 2.22 25.41
CA TYR A 133 -13.16 2.55 24.26
C TYR A 133 -12.20 3.69 24.60
N ARG A 134 -10.93 3.56 24.21
CA ARG A 134 -9.90 4.58 24.38
C ARG A 134 -9.48 5.04 22.99
N CYS A 135 -9.76 6.30 22.70
CA CYS A 135 -9.43 6.89 21.42
C CYS A 135 -7.92 6.90 21.21
N ALA A 136 -7.50 6.33 20.09
CA ALA A 136 -6.13 6.37 19.59
C ALA A 136 -6.18 6.52 18.07
N PRO A 137 -5.28 7.28 17.43
CA PRO A 137 -5.37 7.51 15.99
C PRO A 137 -5.40 6.22 15.18
N ILE A 138 -6.32 6.14 14.22
CA ILE A 138 -6.44 5.01 13.29
C ILE A 138 -5.57 5.28 12.05
N ALA A 139 -4.78 4.29 11.65
CA ALA A 139 -4.11 4.30 10.37
C ALA A 139 -5.00 3.64 9.29
N LEU A 140 -5.50 4.44 8.35
CA LEU A 140 -6.44 4.01 7.31
C LEU A 140 -5.68 3.66 6.01
N GLY A 141 -5.92 2.45 5.50
CA GLY A 141 -5.38 1.98 4.21
C GLY A 141 -3.90 1.59 4.22
N ILE A 142 -3.43 1.03 5.35
CA ILE A 142 -1.99 0.74 5.56
C ILE A 142 -1.54 -0.58 4.94
N ASN A 143 -2.40 -1.60 4.94
CA ASN A 143 -2.08 -2.92 4.39
C ASN A 143 -2.50 -3.01 2.93
N THR A 144 -3.66 -2.44 2.60
CA THR A 144 -4.20 -2.29 1.25
C THR A 144 -4.65 -0.85 1.07
N ASP A 145 -4.48 -0.31 -0.13
CA ASP A 145 -4.77 1.11 -0.36
C ASP A 145 -6.28 1.38 -0.27
N ALA A 146 -6.66 2.35 0.55
CA ALA A 146 -8.06 2.74 0.75
C ALA A 146 -8.67 3.41 -0.50
N TYR A 147 -7.86 3.94 -1.40
CA TYR A 147 -8.29 4.63 -2.63
C TYR A 147 -7.89 3.89 -3.91
N GLN A 148 -7.82 2.56 -3.87
CA GLN A 148 -7.67 1.75 -5.08
C GLN A 148 -8.85 1.95 -6.06
N PRO A 149 -8.72 1.62 -7.36
CA PRO A 149 -9.72 1.98 -8.37
C PRO A 149 -11.17 1.56 -8.05
N ILE A 150 -11.40 0.40 -7.42
CA ILE A 150 -12.74 -0.02 -6.98
C ILE A 150 -13.41 0.90 -5.95
N GLU A 151 -12.65 1.72 -5.22
CA GLU A 151 -13.19 2.71 -4.28
C GLU A 151 -14.06 3.76 -4.99
N ARG A 152 -13.93 3.94 -6.32
CA ARG A 152 -14.84 4.79 -7.11
C ARG A 152 -16.28 4.30 -7.04
N ARG A 153 -16.48 2.98 -7.01
CA ARG A 153 -17.80 2.33 -6.94
C ARG A 153 -18.26 2.13 -5.50
N TYR A 154 -17.40 1.54 -4.67
CA TYR A 154 -17.79 1.05 -3.35
C TYR A 154 -17.93 2.14 -2.29
N ARG A 155 -17.14 3.21 -2.38
CA ARG A 155 -17.16 4.35 -1.42
C ARG A 155 -17.02 3.95 0.05
N ILE A 156 -16.43 2.78 0.36
CA ILE A 156 -16.31 2.27 1.73
C ILE A 156 -15.34 3.15 2.52
N THR A 157 -14.25 3.61 1.90
CA THR A 157 -13.31 4.55 2.55
C THR A 157 -14.01 5.83 2.93
N ARG A 158 -14.84 6.38 2.04
CA ARG A 158 -15.64 7.56 2.35
C ARG A 158 -16.57 7.32 3.53
N ALA A 159 -17.33 6.22 3.52
CA ALA A 159 -18.24 5.88 4.62
C ALA A 159 -17.52 5.71 5.97
N LEU A 160 -16.28 5.18 5.96
CA LEU A 160 -15.44 5.12 7.15
C LEU A 160 -15.02 6.51 7.64
N ILE A 161 -14.66 7.42 6.72
CA ILE A 161 -14.32 8.81 7.05
C ILE A 161 -15.54 9.55 7.62
N GLU A 162 -16.73 9.31 7.09
CA GLU A 162 -17.99 9.88 7.61
C GLU A 162 -18.25 9.44 9.06
N VAL A 163 -18.07 8.15 9.39
CA VAL A 163 -18.16 7.66 10.78
C VAL A 163 -17.09 8.29 11.68
N MET A 164 -15.85 8.41 11.20
CA MET A 164 -14.79 9.08 11.96
C MET A 164 -15.08 10.57 12.14
N ALA A 165 -15.73 11.23 11.18
CA ALA A 165 -16.16 12.62 11.29
C ALA A 165 -17.27 12.79 12.33
N GLU A 166 -18.29 11.92 12.29
CA GLU A 166 -19.37 11.84 13.29
C GLU A 166 -18.79 11.74 14.71
N CYS A 167 -17.83 10.85 14.90
CA CYS A 167 -17.22 10.57 16.20
C CYS A 167 -16.08 11.54 16.57
N ARG A 168 -15.73 12.49 15.68
CA ARG A 168 -14.51 13.32 15.78
C ARG A 168 -13.26 12.50 16.09
N HIS A 169 -13.15 11.33 15.45
CA HIS A 169 -12.10 10.37 15.69
C HIS A 169 -10.87 10.68 14.82
N PRO A 170 -9.66 10.80 15.40
CA PRO A 170 -8.46 11.08 14.65
C PRO A 170 -8.00 9.90 13.79
N PHE A 171 -7.50 10.19 12.59
CA PHE A 171 -6.89 9.21 11.72
C PHE A 171 -5.79 9.80 10.83
N SER A 172 -4.89 8.92 10.38
CA SER A 172 -3.94 9.21 9.32
C SER A 172 -4.19 8.27 8.16
N LEU A 173 -4.10 8.77 6.94
CA LEU A 173 -4.28 7.98 5.73
C LEU A 173 -2.97 7.93 4.93
N ILE A 174 -2.67 6.79 4.31
CA ILE A 174 -1.63 6.71 3.28
C ILE A 174 -2.23 6.19 1.97
N THR A 175 -1.84 6.77 0.83
CA THR A 175 -2.32 6.31 -0.48
C THR A 175 -1.31 6.52 -1.60
N LYS A 176 -1.51 5.81 -2.71
CA LYS A 176 -0.87 5.98 -4.02
C LYS A 176 -1.82 6.55 -5.08
N ASN A 177 -3.05 6.92 -4.71
CA ASN A 177 -4.08 7.30 -5.66
C ASN A 177 -4.55 8.75 -5.46
N ALA A 178 -4.68 9.49 -6.55
CA ALA A 178 -5.21 10.85 -6.57
C ALA A 178 -6.70 10.91 -6.22
N LEU A 179 -7.41 9.77 -6.25
CA LEU A 179 -8.83 9.67 -5.89
C LEU A 179 -9.15 10.19 -4.47
N VAL A 180 -8.18 10.25 -3.56
CA VAL A 180 -8.32 10.87 -2.23
C VAL A 180 -8.85 12.31 -2.28
N THR A 181 -8.59 13.03 -3.36
CA THR A 181 -9.09 14.41 -3.56
C THR A 181 -10.62 14.49 -3.64
N ARG A 182 -11.31 13.38 -3.96
CA ARG A 182 -12.78 13.29 -3.94
C ARG A 182 -13.35 13.61 -2.56
N ASP A 183 -12.66 13.21 -1.50
CA ASP A 183 -13.15 13.31 -0.13
C ASP A 183 -12.55 14.54 0.60
N LEU A 184 -12.08 15.54 -0.14
CA LEU A 184 -11.60 16.82 0.41
C LEU A 184 -12.64 17.53 1.27
N ASP A 185 -13.92 17.39 0.91
CA ASP A 185 -15.06 17.94 1.65
C ASP A 185 -15.14 17.39 3.09
N LEU A 186 -14.63 16.18 3.33
CA LEU A 186 -14.53 15.58 4.67
C LEU A 186 -13.14 15.82 5.28
N LEU A 187 -12.07 15.67 4.49
CA LEU A 187 -10.71 15.72 4.98
C LEU A 187 -10.30 17.11 5.48
N ALA A 188 -10.67 18.19 4.78
CA ALA A 188 -10.27 19.54 5.16
C ALA A 188 -10.88 20.00 6.50
N PRO A 189 -12.21 19.83 6.75
CA PRO A 189 -12.79 20.15 8.06
C PRO A 189 -12.21 19.33 9.21
N LEU A 190 -11.88 18.06 8.98
CA LEU A 190 -11.25 17.20 9.99
C LEU A 190 -9.81 17.62 10.26
N ALA A 191 -9.06 17.96 9.21
CA ALA A 191 -7.69 18.46 9.32
C ALA A 191 -7.61 19.79 10.09
N ALA A 192 -8.54 20.73 9.86
CA ALA A 192 -8.64 21.98 10.61
C ALA A 192 -8.81 21.75 12.12
N GLN A 193 -9.40 20.61 12.49
CA GLN A 193 -9.60 20.16 13.87
C GLN A 193 -8.48 19.23 14.37
N ARG A 194 -7.38 19.09 13.62
CA ARG A 194 -6.26 18.15 13.87
C ARG A 194 -6.71 16.69 13.98
N LEU A 195 -7.75 16.30 13.25
CA LEU A 195 -8.26 14.92 13.23
C LEU A 195 -7.83 14.12 12.00
N ALA A 196 -7.35 14.77 10.93
CA ALA A 196 -6.93 14.08 9.72
C ALA A 196 -5.54 14.53 9.26
N SER A 197 -4.74 13.57 8.80
CA SER A 197 -3.50 13.81 8.05
C SER A 197 -3.37 12.80 6.92
N VAL A 198 -2.70 13.19 5.83
CA VAL A 198 -2.57 12.35 4.63
C VAL A 198 -1.10 12.18 4.27
N TYR A 199 -0.70 10.96 3.91
CA TYR A 199 0.59 10.67 3.32
C TYR A 199 0.40 10.13 1.90
N PHE A 200 1.26 10.54 0.98
CA PHE A 200 1.37 9.89 -0.32
C PHE A 200 2.59 9.00 -0.38
N SER A 201 2.42 7.78 -0.87
CA SER A 201 3.57 6.98 -1.29
C SER A 201 4.01 7.41 -2.69
N VAL A 202 5.25 7.90 -2.81
CA VAL A 202 5.88 8.24 -4.08
C VAL A 202 7.14 7.41 -4.19
N THR A 203 7.10 6.38 -5.05
CA THR A 203 8.18 5.40 -5.19
C THR A 203 9.20 5.85 -6.26
N THR A 204 8.77 6.57 -7.27
CA THR A 204 9.57 7.08 -8.39
C THR A 204 8.86 8.29 -9.00
N LEU A 205 9.59 9.17 -9.68
CA LEU A 205 9.03 10.22 -10.54
C LEU A 205 8.90 9.77 -12.00
N ASP A 206 9.52 8.64 -12.38
CA ASP A 206 9.41 8.07 -13.72
C ASP A 206 8.08 7.32 -13.91
N ASN A 207 7.26 7.81 -14.85
CA ASN A 207 5.98 7.20 -15.21
C ASN A 207 6.16 5.76 -15.74
N ARG A 208 7.26 5.44 -16.44
CA ARG A 208 7.51 4.10 -16.99
C ARG A 208 7.83 3.12 -15.87
N LEU A 209 8.73 3.49 -14.96
CA LEU A 209 9.04 2.67 -13.79
C LEU A 209 7.80 2.50 -12.88
N SER A 210 7.03 3.57 -12.66
CA SER A 210 5.76 3.50 -11.92
C SER A 210 4.77 2.54 -12.58
N ALA A 211 4.58 2.60 -13.90
CA ALA A 211 3.65 1.72 -14.61
C ALA A 211 4.05 0.24 -14.54
N ARG A 212 5.35 -0.07 -14.41
CA ARG A 212 5.84 -1.45 -14.26
C ARG A 212 5.73 -1.96 -12.83
N MET A 213 5.98 -1.12 -11.83
CA MET A 213 5.97 -1.57 -10.43
C MET A 213 4.58 -1.50 -9.78
N GLU A 214 3.75 -0.54 -10.19
CA GLU A 214 2.47 -0.18 -9.57
C GLU A 214 1.44 0.24 -10.64
N PRO A 215 1.08 -0.69 -11.55
CA PRO A 215 0.44 -0.42 -12.84
C PRO A 215 -0.91 0.29 -12.77
N ARG A 216 -1.65 0.12 -11.67
CA ARG A 216 -2.99 0.69 -11.50
C ARG A 216 -3.06 1.76 -10.41
N ALA A 217 -1.92 2.15 -9.84
CA ALA A 217 -1.82 3.34 -9.00
C ALA A 217 -1.88 4.60 -9.87
N SER A 218 -2.14 5.76 -9.26
CA SER A 218 -2.03 7.03 -10.01
C SER A 218 -0.59 7.27 -10.44
N ALA A 219 -0.37 7.86 -11.62
CA ALA A 219 0.96 8.25 -12.05
C ALA A 219 1.63 9.23 -11.04
N PRO A 220 2.96 9.25 -10.91
CA PRO A 220 3.66 10.08 -9.92
C PRO A 220 3.24 11.56 -9.96
N HIS A 221 3.17 12.14 -11.15
CA HIS A 221 2.76 13.54 -11.33
C HIS A 221 1.31 13.80 -10.86
N ALA A 222 0.40 12.83 -10.97
CA ALA A 222 -0.97 12.94 -10.47
C ALA A 222 -1.02 12.86 -8.94
N ARG A 223 -0.14 12.07 -8.31
CA ARG A 223 0.00 12.05 -6.84
C ARG A 223 0.51 13.38 -6.31
N LEU A 224 1.48 14.01 -6.99
CA LEU A 224 1.98 15.34 -6.63
C LEU A 224 0.89 16.42 -6.77
N ARG A 225 0.07 16.37 -7.83
CA ARG A 225 -1.10 17.27 -7.95
C ARG A 225 -2.13 17.05 -6.83
N ALA A 226 -2.41 15.81 -6.46
CA ALA A 226 -3.32 15.51 -5.37
C ALA A 226 -2.77 16.01 -4.02
N MET A 227 -1.47 15.82 -3.80
CA MET A 227 -0.75 16.36 -2.63
C MET A 227 -0.88 17.88 -2.55
N ARG A 228 -0.70 18.60 -3.67
CA ARG A 228 -0.94 20.04 -3.77
C ARG A 228 -2.35 20.41 -3.36
N ALA A 229 -3.36 19.78 -3.98
CA ALA A 229 -4.76 20.09 -3.72
C ALA A 229 -5.14 19.91 -2.23
N LEU A 230 -4.63 18.86 -1.59
CA LEU A 230 -4.80 18.62 -0.15
C LEU A 230 -4.11 19.69 0.70
N ALA A 231 -2.86 20.03 0.37
CA ALA A 231 -2.11 21.05 1.09
C ALA A 231 -2.75 22.43 0.97
N ASP A 232 -3.22 22.81 -0.23
CA ASP A 232 -3.90 24.09 -0.49
C ASP A 232 -5.24 24.18 0.26
N ALA A 233 -5.92 23.04 0.46
CA ALA A 233 -7.12 22.93 1.30
C ALA A 233 -6.82 22.88 2.82
N GLY A 234 -5.56 23.04 3.23
CA GLY A 234 -5.15 23.06 4.63
C GLY A 234 -5.00 21.68 5.28
N VAL A 235 -5.03 20.58 4.51
CA VAL A 235 -4.79 19.24 5.05
C VAL A 235 -3.28 19.03 5.29
N PRO A 236 -2.83 18.60 6.48
CA PRO A 236 -1.44 18.23 6.69
C PRO A 236 -1.04 17.05 5.81
N VAL A 237 -0.12 17.28 4.87
CA VAL A 237 0.36 16.25 3.94
C VAL A 237 1.82 15.89 4.16
N GLY A 238 2.13 14.59 4.10
CA GLY A 238 3.49 14.06 4.07
C GLY A 238 3.75 13.17 2.86
N VAL A 239 5.01 12.81 2.66
CA VAL A 239 5.44 11.84 1.65
C VAL A 239 6.09 10.62 2.29
N MET A 240 5.86 9.46 1.73
CA MET A 240 6.53 8.22 2.08
C MET A 240 7.27 7.68 0.85
N LEU A 241 8.60 7.70 0.89
CA LEU A 241 9.43 7.03 -0.11
C LEU A 241 9.58 5.56 0.31
N ALA A 242 8.57 4.75 -0.02
CA ALA A 242 8.53 3.34 0.35
C ALA A 242 7.96 2.47 -0.77
N PRO A 243 8.76 1.53 -1.32
CA PRO A 243 10.14 1.20 -0.94
C PRO A 243 11.22 2.09 -1.59
N VAL A 244 12.34 2.27 -0.89
CA VAL A 244 13.64 2.54 -1.54
C VAL A 244 14.22 1.20 -1.99
N ILE A 245 14.56 1.11 -3.27
CA ILE A 245 15.04 -0.07 -3.97
C ILE A 245 16.42 0.24 -4.57
N PRO A 246 17.48 -0.45 -4.11
CA PRO A 246 18.84 -0.18 -4.55
C PRO A 246 18.99 -0.44 -6.06
N ALA A 247 19.72 0.44 -6.76
CA ALA A 247 19.97 0.40 -8.20
C ALA A 247 18.71 0.43 -9.09
N ILE A 248 17.55 0.78 -8.52
CA ILE A 248 16.27 0.92 -9.24
C ILE A 248 15.73 2.34 -9.09
N ASN A 249 15.47 2.82 -7.86
CA ASN A 249 14.90 4.15 -7.60
C ASN A 249 15.65 4.95 -6.52
N ASP A 250 16.70 4.39 -5.93
CA ASP A 250 17.49 5.04 -4.86
C ASP A 250 18.25 6.28 -5.34
N HIS A 251 18.50 6.41 -6.64
CA HIS A 251 19.02 7.64 -7.24
C HIS A 251 18.02 8.81 -7.17
N GLU A 252 16.71 8.55 -7.00
CA GLU A 252 15.65 9.57 -7.01
C GLU A 252 15.32 10.13 -5.60
N ILE A 253 16.00 9.69 -4.54
CA ILE A 253 15.67 10.05 -3.14
C ILE A 253 15.50 11.57 -2.98
N GLU A 254 16.49 12.35 -3.41
CA GLU A 254 16.48 13.80 -3.27
C GLU A 254 15.41 14.44 -4.15
N ALA A 255 15.30 14.02 -5.41
CA ALA A 255 14.35 14.56 -6.37
C ALA A 255 12.89 14.33 -5.94
N ILE A 256 12.58 13.15 -5.39
CA ILE A 256 11.24 12.84 -4.86
C ILE A 256 10.92 13.74 -3.67
N LEU A 257 11.87 13.95 -2.76
CA LEU A 257 11.66 14.82 -1.60
C LEU A 257 11.48 16.28 -2.01
N GLU A 258 12.26 16.77 -2.98
CA GLU A 258 12.14 18.12 -3.54
C GLU A 258 10.77 18.31 -4.22
N ALA A 259 10.36 17.36 -5.07
CA ALA A 259 9.07 17.41 -5.76
C ALA A 259 7.89 17.34 -4.77
N ALA A 260 7.97 16.48 -3.75
CA ALA A 260 6.95 16.38 -2.72
C ALA A 260 6.88 17.64 -1.83
N HIS A 261 8.04 18.18 -1.43
CA HIS A 261 8.10 19.42 -0.66
C HIS A 261 7.48 20.57 -1.45
N ALA A 262 7.87 20.71 -2.73
CA ALA A 262 7.28 21.65 -3.65
C ALA A 262 5.77 21.45 -3.67
N ALA A 263 5.28 20.21 -3.86
CA ALA A 263 3.86 19.80 -3.84
C ALA A 263 3.12 19.98 -2.50
N GLY A 264 3.77 20.51 -1.46
CA GLY A 264 3.11 20.87 -0.20
C GLY A 264 3.33 19.88 0.94
N ALA A 265 4.12 18.82 0.73
CA ALA A 265 4.50 17.94 1.83
C ALA A 265 5.29 18.71 2.90
N ARG A 266 5.01 18.39 4.17
CA ARG A 266 5.69 18.96 5.35
C ARG A 266 6.37 17.90 6.22
N ALA A 267 6.15 16.63 5.91
CA ALA A 267 6.83 15.51 6.53
C ALA A 267 7.27 14.50 5.48
N ALA A 268 8.32 13.76 5.79
CA ALA A 268 8.81 12.68 4.94
C ALA A 268 9.28 11.48 5.76
N GLY A 269 8.96 10.29 5.28
CA GLY A 269 9.52 9.02 5.74
C GLY A 269 10.06 8.19 4.57
N HIS A 270 10.88 7.18 4.88
CA HIS A 270 11.26 6.16 3.92
C HIS A 270 11.26 4.78 4.58
N ALA A 271 11.16 3.74 3.75
CA ALA A 271 11.41 2.37 4.14
C ALA A 271 12.13 1.64 2.99
N LEU A 272 13.10 0.79 3.32
CA LEU A 272 13.72 -0.09 2.34
C LEU A 272 12.73 -1.16 1.85
N LEU A 273 13.01 -1.72 0.68
CA LEU A 273 12.33 -2.89 0.16
C LEU A 273 12.30 -4.03 1.20
N ARG A 274 11.12 -4.61 1.36
CA ARG A 274 10.83 -5.76 2.23
C ARG A 274 10.36 -6.90 1.33
N LEU A 275 10.91 -8.09 1.53
CA LEU A 275 10.60 -9.27 0.73
C LEU A 275 10.16 -10.46 1.62
N PRO A 276 9.10 -10.32 2.45
CA PRO A 276 8.58 -11.42 3.24
C PRO A 276 8.02 -12.54 2.34
N HIS A 277 8.27 -13.79 2.76
CA HIS A 277 7.67 -15.00 2.20
C HIS A 277 7.78 -15.10 0.66
N GLU A 278 6.66 -15.24 -0.04
CA GLU A 278 6.56 -15.41 -1.50
C GLU A 278 7.02 -14.18 -2.28
N LEU A 279 7.08 -13.02 -1.63
CA LEU A 279 7.38 -11.76 -2.31
C LEU A 279 8.80 -11.72 -2.88
N LYS A 280 9.75 -12.43 -2.28
CA LYS A 280 11.13 -12.54 -2.79
C LYS A 280 11.17 -13.19 -4.18
N ASP A 281 10.27 -14.15 -4.44
CA ASP A 281 10.22 -14.90 -5.69
C ASP A 281 9.54 -14.05 -6.77
N LEU A 282 8.41 -13.41 -6.44
CA LEU A 282 7.76 -12.41 -7.31
C LEU A 282 8.71 -11.27 -7.69
N TRP A 283 9.47 -10.76 -6.71
CA TRP A 283 10.40 -9.66 -6.96
C TRP A 283 11.56 -10.07 -7.88
N ARG A 284 12.09 -11.29 -7.71
CA ARG A 284 13.12 -11.84 -8.61
C ARG A 284 12.58 -12.04 -10.03
N GLU A 285 11.36 -12.56 -10.17
CA GLU A 285 10.70 -12.68 -11.47
C GLU A 285 10.55 -11.31 -12.13
N TRP A 286 10.04 -10.32 -11.40
CA TRP A 286 9.89 -8.96 -11.91
C TRP A 286 11.22 -8.34 -12.35
N LEU A 287 12.30 -8.54 -11.58
CA LEU A 287 13.63 -8.10 -11.97
C LEU A 287 14.11 -8.78 -13.26
N GLN A 288 13.85 -10.07 -13.44
CA GLN A 288 14.23 -10.77 -14.68
C GLN A 288 13.45 -10.27 -15.89
N LEU A 289 12.16 -9.98 -15.72
CA LEU A 289 11.31 -9.47 -16.81
C LEU A 289 11.63 -8.03 -17.21
N HIS A 290 11.99 -7.17 -16.24
CA HIS A 290 12.09 -5.73 -16.49
C HIS A 290 13.52 -5.18 -16.44
N HIS A 291 14.42 -5.84 -15.73
CA HIS A 291 15.81 -5.41 -15.50
C HIS A 291 16.80 -6.60 -15.42
N PRO A 292 16.83 -7.52 -16.41
CA PRO A 292 17.59 -8.76 -16.34
C PRO A 292 19.09 -8.53 -16.07
N GLU A 293 19.68 -7.53 -16.73
CA GLU A 293 21.10 -7.17 -16.57
C GLU A 293 21.46 -6.68 -15.15
N ARG A 294 20.48 -6.12 -14.42
CA ARG A 294 20.69 -5.60 -13.05
C ARG A 294 20.16 -6.54 -11.97
N ALA A 295 19.41 -7.59 -12.32
CA ALA A 295 18.68 -8.42 -11.38
C ALA A 295 19.57 -9.00 -10.26
N ALA A 296 20.71 -9.58 -10.65
CA ALA A 296 21.66 -10.15 -9.69
C ALA A 296 22.29 -9.08 -8.79
N HIS A 297 22.62 -7.91 -9.36
CA HIS A 297 23.21 -6.80 -8.62
C HIS A 297 22.24 -6.21 -7.60
N VAL A 298 20.98 -5.95 -7.99
CA VAL A 298 19.92 -5.47 -7.09
C VAL A 298 19.74 -6.42 -5.91
N MET A 299 19.65 -7.74 -6.18
CA MET A 299 19.50 -8.73 -5.11
C MET A 299 20.74 -8.85 -4.23
N SER A 300 21.94 -8.63 -4.77
CA SER A 300 23.17 -8.55 -3.97
C SER A 300 23.11 -7.40 -2.97
N LEU A 301 22.73 -6.19 -3.41
CA LEU A 301 22.58 -5.02 -2.54
C LEU A 301 21.47 -5.22 -1.49
N VAL A 302 20.35 -5.83 -1.86
CA VAL A 302 19.30 -6.21 -0.91
C VAL A 302 19.86 -7.11 0.18
N ARG A 303 20.62 -8.15 -0.17
CA ARG A 303 21.22 -9.08 0.81
C ARG A 303 22.27 -8.41 1.70
N GLN A 304 23.10 -7.54 1.14
CA GLN A 304 24.08 -6.77 1.91
C GLN A 304 23.41 -5.94 3.01
N MET A 305 22.22 -5.37 2.73
CA MET A 305 21.45 -4.61 3.71
C MET A 305 20.69 -5.47 4.75
N ARG A 306 20.86 -6.80 4.72
CA ARG A 306 20.03 -7.78 5.45
C ARG A 306 20.85 -8.94 6.03
N GLY A 307 22.16 -8.74 6.22
CA GLY A 307 23.06 -9.77 6.75
C GLY A 307 23.13 -11.01 5.88
N GLY A 308 23.11 -10.85 4.55
CA GLY A 308 23.21 -11.93 3.56
C GLY A 308 21.88 -12.57 3.14
N ARG A 309 20.76 -12.23 3.80
CA ARG A 309 19.43 -12.80 3.53
C ARG A 309 18.63 -11.93 2.57
N ASP A 310 17.66 -12.50 1.85
CA ASP A 310 16.75 -11.69 1.01
C ASP A 310 15.82 -10.80 1.86
N TYR A 311 15.54 -11.20 3.10
CA TYR A 311 14.73 -10.43 4.03
C TYR A 311 15.08 -10.74 5.49
N ASP A 312 14.99 -9.71 6.33
CA ASP A 312 15.11 -9.80 7.79
C ASP A 312 13.82 -9.27 8.41
N SER A 313 13.13 -10.09 9.21
CA SER A 313 11.85 -9.75 9.84
C SER A 313 12.00 -9.09 11.21
N ARG A 314 13.21 -9.05 11.78
CA ARG A 314 13.47 -8.45 13.10
C ARG A 314 12.99 -6.99 13.14
N PHE A 315 12.36 -6.63 14.25
CA PHE A 315 12.03 -5.23 14.51
C PHE A 315 13.30 -4.38 14.59
N GLY A 316 13.18 -3.09 14.26
CA GLY A 316 14.28 -2.14 14.16
C GLY A 316 15.02 -2.20 12.81
N THR A 317 15.24 -3.40 12.26
CA THR A 317 16.03 -3.58 11.03
C THR A 317 15.16 -3.78 9.79
N ARG A 318 14.01 -4.45 9.88
CA ARG A 318 13.19 -4.84 8.71
C ARG A 318 12.80 -3.69 7.77
N MET A 319 12.66 -2.46 8.26
CA MET A 319 12.35 -1.28 7.43
C MET A 319 13.59 -0.44 7.06
N ARG A 320 14.68 -0.53 7.84
CA ARG A 320 15.85 0.36 7.72
C ARG A 320 17.06 -0.28 7.05
N GLY A 321 17.20 -1.60 7.17
CA GLY A 321 18.40 -2.32 6.78
C GLY A 321 19.57 -2.09 7.75
N GLU A 322 20.69 -2.72 7.44
CA GLU A 322 21.95 -2.60 8.17
C GLU A 322 23.13 -2.52 7.19
N GLY A 323 24.29 -2.04 7.63
CA GLY A 323 25.51 -1.96 6.83
C GLY A 323 25.61 -0.74 5.90
N PRO A 324 26.74 -0.61 5.17
CA PRO A 324 27.15 0.66 4.55
C PRO A 324 26.15 1.22 3.53
N PHE A 325 25.51 0.35 2.75
CA PHE A 325 24.55 0.80 1.72
C PHE A 325 23.24 1.33 2.35
N ALA A 326 22.76 0.69 3.42
CA ALA A 326 21.59 1.17 4.16
C ALA A 326 21.89 2.50 4.87
N GLU A 327 23.09 2.62 5.44
CA GLU A 327 23.58 3.85 6.06
C GLU A 327 23.69 4.99 5.04
N LEU A 328 24.19 4.72 3.83
CA LEU A 328 24.26 5.70 2.74
C LEU A 328 22.86 6.21 2.35
N ILE A 329 21.90 5.31 2.13
CA ILE A 329 20.50 5.68 1.84
C ILE A 329 19.94 6.55 2.97
N ALA A 330 20.12 6.11 4.23
CA ALA A 330 19.61 6.83 5.39
C ALA A 330 20.24 8.22 5.52
N ALA A 331 21.55 8.35 5.29
CA ALA A 331 22.27 9.62 5.32
C ALA A 331 21.81 10.58 4.22
N ARG A 332 21.67 10.08 2.97
CA ARG A 332 21.13 10.86 1.84
C ARG A 332 19.73 11.38 2.13
N PHE A 333 18.84 10.49 2.55
CA PHE A 333 17.48 10.83 2.93
C PHE A 333 17.45 11.87 4.06
N ALA A 334 18.22 11.65 5.14
CA ALA A 334 18.27 12.55 6.28
C ALA A 334 18.80 13.94 5.92
N LYS A 335 19.85 14.01 5.07
CA LYS A 335 20.43 15.27 4.58
C LYS A 335 19.42 16.06 3.74
N ALA A 336 18.76 15.40 2.80
CA ALA A 336 17.74 16.02 1.96
C ALA A 336 16.51 16.47 2.76
N ARG A 337 16.00 15.61 3.65
CA ARG A 337 14.91 15.92 4.57
C ARG A 337 15.21 17.14 5.44
N ARG A 338 16.43 17.24 5.98
CA ARG A 338 16.87 18.40 6.78
C ARG A 338 16.97 19.67 5.94
N ARG A 339 17.61 19.59 4.76
CA ARG A 339 17.75 20.73 3.83
C ARG A 339 16.40 21.32 3.42
N LEU A 340 15.39 20.48 3.22
CA LEU A 340 14.04 20.90 2.81
C LEU A 340 13.12 21.27 3.98
N GLY A 341 13.58 21.19 5.23
CA GLY A 341 12.73 21.46 6.40
C GLY A 341 11.55 20.49 6.57
N LEU A 342 11.64 19.28 6.02
CA LEU A 342 10.59 18.26 6.13
C LEU A 342 10.59 17.66 7.55
N GLY A 343 9.66 18.13 8.38
CA GLY A 343 9.54 17.82 9.80
C GLY A 343 8.66 16.60 10.10
N ARG A 344 7.87 16.72 11.18
CA ARG A 344 6.75 15.83 11.50
C ARG A 344 5.46 16.61 11.31
N LEU A 345 4.39 15.94 10.90
CA LEU A 345 3.07 16.57 10.87
C LEU A 345 2.58 16.85 12.30
N PRO A 346 1.68 17.83 12.49
CA PRO A 346 1.07 18.09 13.80
C PRO A 346 0.45 16.82 14.38
N PRO A 347 0.55 16.60 15.71
CA PRO A 347 -0.06 15.43 16.33
C PRO A 347 -1.58 15.50 16.21
N LEU A 348 -2.20 14.35 15.98
CA LEU A 348 -3.65 14.24 15.89
C LEU A 348 -4.30 14.37 17.28
N ASP A 349 -5.44 15.01 17.35
CA ASP A 349 -6.14 15.32 18.61
C ASP A 349 -7.14 14.22 19.00
N THR A 350 -6.80 13.44 20.02
CA THR A 350 -7.66 12.38 20.56
C THR A 350 -8.66 12.88 21.59
N THR A 351 -8.53 14.11 22.08
CA THR A 351 -9.38 14.66 23.15
C THR A 351 -10.77 15.06 22.66
N ARG A 352 -10.93 15.22 21.35
CA ARG A 352 -12.19 15.66 20.72
C ARG A 352 -13.14 14.50 20.41
N PHE A 353 -12.71 13.26 20.62
CA PHE A 353 -13.50 12.07 20.36
C PHE A 353 -14.82 12.09 21.14
N ARG A 354 -15.88 11.69 20.45
CA ARG A 354 -17.21 11.47 21.01
C ARG A 354 -17.70 10.11 20.53
N ALA A 355 -18.24 9.30 21.43
CA ALA A 355 -18.87 8.05 21.04
C ALA A 355 -20.04 8.34 20.09
N PRO A 356 -20.28 7.49 19.08
CA PRO A 356 -21.41 7.68 18.18
C PRO A 356 -22.73 7.61 18.95
N VAL A 357 -23.69 8.43 18.56
CA VAL A 357 -25.02 8.45 19.18
C VAL A 357 -25.77 7.20 18.74
N ALA A 358 -26.37 6.47 19.68
CA ALA A 358 -27.20 5.32 19.33
C ALA A 358 -28.38 5.79 18.45
N PRO A 359 -28.72 5.09 17.35
CA PRO A 359 -29.94 5.38 16.59
C PRO A 359 -31.15 5.29 17.53
N GLY A 360 -31.80 6.43 17.83
CA GLY A 360 -32.94 6.52 18.76
C GLY A 360 -32.60 6.90 20.21
N GLY A 361 -31.34 7.19 20.54
CA GLY A 361 -30.99 7.83 21.82
C GLY A 361 -31.47 9.27 21.82
N GLN A 362 -32.27 9.67 22.82
CA GLN A 362 -32.62 11.07 23.07
C GLN A 362 -31.34 11.92 22.98
N GLY A 363 -31.34 12.90 22.07
CA GLY A 363 -30.27 13.89 22.01
C GLY A 363 -30.09 14.54 23.38
N GLU A 364 -28.85 14.83 23.74
CA GLU A 364 -28.52 15.68 24.88
C GLU A 364 -29.18 17.06 24.65
N LEU A 365 -30.44 17.19 25.07
CA LEU A 365 -31.03 18.45 25.47
C LEU A 365 -30.36 18.77 26.80
N PHE A 366 -29.35 19.64 26.81
CA PHE A 366 -29.10 20.69 27.81
C PHE A 366 -27.92 21.55 27.38
#